data_AF-R6LR32-F1
#
_entry.id   AF-R6LR32-F1
#
_cell.length_a   1.000
_cell.length_b   1.000
_cell.length_c   1.000
_cell.angle_alpha   90.00
_cell.angle_beta   90.00
_cell.angle_gamma   90.00
#
_symmetry.space_group_name_H-M   'P 1'
#
loop_
_entity.id
_entity.type
_entity.pdbx_description
1 polymer ?
#
loop_
_entity_poly.entity_id
_entity_poly.type
_entity_poly.pdbx_seq_one_letter_code
_entity_poly.pdbx_strand_id
1 'polypeptide(L)'
;MMKNKFAKKLLAFVLTGAMLLALAACTKTPQEPETPAVQPSEPETPVTPEEPSPAESPAEPEEPVPAQPEQPSDPEPEAPKLATDEELLRLVEMQDTDRPAQTPFLISRTDSDSSVVFRVEFRSASGWLLYGAKEYEASFNDDGGHLVSTMWLSTYDTPQLSAQATDPEALMSLVINMEVGMLGEHGFNFSDPSEFTSDELYTAYLLLAAEEELQARYNEAEQKYFISTRHITAVLDRYFKDYSFDITQCSQYDATFDGIVTSTVSGFGGNRFMKILNVSPKEGTLEVRFDADFYADETEKDVTMQKSYTIEFYDDGYYYLSAMEFVVN
;
A
#
# COMPACT_ATOMS: atom_id res chain seq x y z
N MET A 1 76.69 10.88 7.54
CA MET A 1 75.83 11.72 8.41
C MET A 1 74.39 11.50 7.95
N MET A 2 73.63 10.57 8.54
CA MET A 2 72.75 10.72 9.73
C MET A 2 71.70 11.82 9.54
N LYS A 3 70.40 11.66 9.82
CA LYS A 3 69.45 10.59 10.22
C LYS A 3 68.08 11.32 10.28
N ASN A 4 66.96 10.75 9.82
CA ASN A 4 65.78 10.33 10.63
C ASN A 4 64.72 9.88 9.59
N LYS A 5 64.31 8.63 9.37
CA LYS A 5 63.75 7.55 10.22
C LYS A 5 62.54 8.01 11.05
N PHE A 6 61.32 7.65 10.65
CA PHE A 6 60.58 6.39 10.92
C PHE A 6 60.01 6.30 12.35
N ALA A 7 58.68 6.25 12.48
CA ALA A 7 57.91 5.42 13.43
C ALA A 7 56.41 5.83 13.36
N LYS A 8 55.52 4.99 12.83
CA LYS A 8 54.86 3.79 13.46
C LYS A 8 53.59 4.20 14.24
N LYS A 9 52.41 3.76 13.76
CA LYS A 9 51.62 2.59 14.27
C LYS A 9 50.88 2.96 15.57
N LEU A 10 49.65 2.54 15.90
CA LEU A 10 48.64 1.56 15.46
C LEU A 10 47.53 1.63 16.54
N LEU A 11 46.38 0.99 16.28
CA LEU A 11 45.43 0.39 17.26
C LEU A 11 44.25 1.30 17.69
N ALA A 12 42.97 1.08 17.37
CA ALA A 12 42.08 -0.09 17.30
C ALA A 12 41.45 -0.54 18.65
N PHE A 13 40.17 -0.96 18.57
CA PHE A 13 39.27 -1.62 19.55
C PHE A 13 38.40 -0.70 20.44
N VAL A 14 37.08 -0.62 20.21
CA VAL A 14 35.94 -1.54 20.58
C VAL A 14 35.53 -1.38 22.04
N LEU A 15 34.22 -1.14 22.26
CA LEU A 15 33.33 -1.61 23.37
C LEU A 15 32.01 -0.82 23.26
N THR A 16 30.92 -1.41 22.71
CA THR A 16 29.83 -2.15 23.40
C THR A 16 29.03 -1.33 24.42
N GLY A 17 27.70 -1.41 24.29
CA GLY A 17 26.73 -0.52 24.92
C GLY A 17 26.41 -0.76 26.39
N ALA A 18 25.42 -0.02 26.88
CA ALA A 18 24.66 -0.30 28.09
C ALA A 18 23.37 0.53 28.12
N MET A 19 22.45 0.02 28.92
CA MET A 19 21.00 0.18 28.95
C MET A 19 20.59 0.94 30.25
N LEU A 20 19.47 1.68 30.18
CA LEU A 20 18.50 2.01 31.26
C LEU A 20 18.86 2.84 32.53
N LEU A 21 17.91 3.76 32.81
CA LEU A 21 17.26 4.14 34.09
C LEU A 21 17.92 5.07 35.15
N ALA A 22 17.21 6.19 35.36
CA ALA A 22 16.66 6.73 36.62
C ALA A 22 17.44 7.74 37.51
N LEU A 23 16.83 8.95 37.55
CA LEU A 23 16.36 9.77 38.70
C LEU A 23 17.30 10.47 39.71
N ALA A 24 16.81 11.69 40.05
CA ALA A 24 16.96 12.51 41.27
C ALA A 24 18.20 13.42 41.39
N ALA A 25 18.16 14.65 41.91
CA ALA A 25 17.12 15.62 42.29
C ALA A 25 17.83 16.91 42.81
N CYS A 26 17.03 17.99 43.01
CA CYS A 26 17.26 19.18 43.85
C CYS A 26 18.06 20.36 43.23
N THR A 27 17.69 21.65 43.36
CA THR A 27 16.51 22.38 43.92
C THR A 27 16.71 23.88 43.62
N LYS A 28 15.59 24.63 43.50
CA LYS A 28 15.26 26.00 44.02
C LYS A 28 14.73 27.06 43.01
N THR A 29 13.42 27.29 43.12
CA THR A 29 12.54 28.42 42.70
C THR A 29 12.66 29.62 43.70
N PRO A 30 11.92 30.78 43.65
CA PRO A 30 10.78 31.21 42.80
C PRO A 30 10.68 32.72 42.39
N GLN A 31 9.80 33.08 41.43
CA GLN A 31 8.85 34.22 41.57
C GLN A 31 7.70 34.22 40.52
N GLU A 32 6.53 34.68 40.99
CA GLU A 32 5.14 34.67 40.46
C GLU A 32 4.84 35.78 39.42
N PRO A 33 3.72 35.73 38.66
CA PRO A 33 2.55 36.53 39.10
C PRO A 33 1.13 36.00 38.74
N GLU A 34 0.21 36.23 39.69
CA GLU A 34 -1.21 36.65 39.66
C GLU A 34 -2.27 36.03 38.71
N THR A 35 -3.32 35.47 39.34
CA THR A 35 -4.59 34.96 38.79
C THR A 35 -5.68 36.04 38.75
N PRO A 36 -6.78 35.81 37.99
CA PRO A 36 -8.09 35.88 38.65
C PRO A 36 -9.04 34.71 38.34
N ALA A 37 -9.53 34.13 39.45
CA ALA A 37 -10.77 33.39 39.74
C ALA A 37 -11.69 32.85 38.62
N VAL A 38 -11.92 31.52 38.67
CA VAL A 38 -13.22 30.87 38.36
C VAL A 38 -13.51 29.81 39.43
N GLN A 39 -14.78 29.72 39.85
CA GLN A 39 -15.30 28.95 40.98
C GLN A 39 -15.17 27.42 40.82
N PRO A 40 -15.02 26.65 41.91
CA PRO A 40 -14.90 25.19 41.87
C PRO A 40 -16.26 24.47 41.95
N SER A 41 -16.44 23.46 41.08
CA SER A 41 -17.51 22.46 41.13
C SER A 41 -17.17 21.34 42.13
N GLU A 42 -18.19 20.80 42.81
CA GLU A 42 -18.13 19.78 43.87
C GLU A 42 -17.31 18.51 43.55
N PRO A 43 -16.66 17.88 44.54
CA PRO A 43 -15.98 16.59 44.41
C PRO A 43 -16.92 15.40 44.61
N GLU A 44 -16.76 14.37 43.78
CA GLU A 44 -17.42 13.07 43.91
C GLU A 44 -16.95 12.30 45.16
N THR A 45 -17.92 11.65 45.83
CA THR A 45 -17.72 10.79 47.02
C THR A 45 -16.88 9.55 46.72
N PRO A 46 -15.95 9.14 47.62
CA PRO A 46 -15.09 7.97 47.41
C PRO A 46 -15.81 6.65 47.74
N VAL A 47 -15.47 5.61 46.98
CA VAL A 47 -15.94 4.22 47.17
C VAL A 47 -15.10 3.55 48.26
N THR A 48 -15.74 2.99 49.29
CA THR A 48 -15.09 2.22 50.36
C THR A 48 -14.86 0.77 49.91
N PRO A 49 -13.67 0.17 50.13
CA PRO A 49 -13.40 -1.23 49.83
C PRO A 49 -13.76 -2.14 51.02
N GLU A 50 -14.43 -3.27 50.76
CA GLU A 50 -14.54 -4.38 51.72
C GLU A 50 -13.65 -5.55 51.28
N GLU A 51 -12.86 -6.07 52.22
CA GLU A 51 -12.02 -7.27 52.14
C GLU A 51 -12.51 -8.32 53.18
N PRO A 52 -12.07 -9.59 53.17
CA PRO A 52 -12.94 -10.73 52.87
C PRO A 52 -13.11 -11.68 54.08
N SER A 53 -13.99 -12.68 53.94
CA SER A 53 -14.05 -13.81 54.87
C SER A 53 -14.78 -15.03 54.26
N PRO A 54 -14.55 -16.26 54.77
CA PRO A 54 -13.80 -17.27 54.05
C PRO A 54 -14.65 -18.42 53.49
N ALA A 55 -14.01 -19.22 52.63
CA ALA A 55 -14.56 -20.41 52.00
C ALA A 55 -14.96 -21.50 53.01
N GLU A 56 -16.17 -22.02 52.86
CA GLU A 56 -16.55 -23.37 53.29
C GLU A 56 -17.00 -24.22 52.09
N SER A 57 -16.61 -25.49 52.16
CA SER A 57 -16.65 -26.53 51.14
C SER A 57 -18.05 -27.16 50.95
N PRO A 58 -18.25 -27.96 49.88
CA PRO A 58 -19.52 -28.05 49.16
C PRO A 58 -20.52 -29.04 49.77
N ALA A 59 -21.81 -28.71 49.66
CA ALA A 59 -22.91 -29.65 49.86
C ALA A 59 -23.38 -30.24 48.52
N GLU A 60 -23.83 -31.48 48.63
CA GLU A 60 -24.15 -32.55 47.67
C GLU A 60 -25.10 -32.17 46.50
N PRO A 61 -24.99 -32.81 45.32
CA PRO A 61 -25.71 -32.39 44.12
C PRO A 61 -27.20 -32.79 44.18
N GLU A 62 -28.09 -31.83 43.93
CA GLU A 62 -29.51 -32.09 43.67
C GLU A 62 -29.70 -32.72 42.29
N GLU A 63 -30.48 -33.81 42.21
CA GLU A 63 -30.83 -34.49 40.96
C GLU A 63 -31.63 -33.56 40.04
N PRO A 64 -31.38 -33.59 38.71
CA PRO A 64 -32.08 -32.71 37.78
C PRO A 64 -33.54 -33.15 37.59
N VAL A 65 -34.45 -32.20 37.74
CA VAL A 65 -35.84 -32.33 37.31
C VAL A 65 -35.86 -32.52 35.77
N PRO A 66 -36.63 -33.47 35.20
CA PRO A 66 -36.64 -33.68 33.76
C PRO A 66 -37.21 -32.44 33.06
N ALA A 67 -36.44 -31.84 32.15
CA ALA A 67 -36.90 -30.80 31.26
C ALA A 67 -38.01 -31.33 30.35
N GLN A 68 -39.15 -30.63 30.29
CA GLN A 68 -40.13 -30.79 29.23
C GLN A 68 -39.47 -30.43 27.89
N PRO A 69 -39.65 -31.22 26.83
CA PRO A 69 -39.08 -30.87 25.53
C PRO A 69 -39.72 -29.60 25.00
N GLU A 70 -38.89 -28.57 24.77
CA GLU A 70 -39.27 -27.38 24.01
C GLU A 70 -39.68 -27.82 22.60
N GLN A 71 -40.88 -27.43 22.20
CA GLN A 71 -41.40 -27.66 20.86
C GLN A 71 -40.56 -26.80 19.90
N PRO A 72 -40.00 -27.37 18.81
CA PRO A 72 -39.16 -26.58 17.90
C PRO A 72 -40.01 -25.48 17.26
N SER A 73 -39.57 -24.23 17.44
CA SER A 73 -40.04 -23.09 16.68
C SER A 73 -39.83 -23.38 15.20
N ASP A 74 -40.87 -23.21 14.36
CA ASP A 74 -40.69 -23.22 12.91
C ASP A 74 -39.58 -22.21 12.55
N PRO A 75 -38.64 -22.57 11.65
CA PRO A 75 -37.61 -21.64 11.22
C PRO A 75 -38.29 -20.41 10.59
N GLU A 76 -37.88 -19.24 11.06
CA GLU A 76 -38.21 -17.96 10.42
C GLU A 76 -37.84 -18.06 8.94
N PRO A 77 -38.73 -17.68 8.00
CA PRO A 77 -38.44 -17.82 6.58
C PRO A 77 -37.19 -17.02 6.25
N GLU A 78 -36.12 -17.72 5.84
CA GLU A 78 -34.90 -17.08 5.36
C GLU A 78 -35.30 -16.13 4.21
N ALA A 79 -34.92 -14.86 4.33
CA ALA A 79 -35.10 -13.90 3.24
C ALA A 79 -34.49 -14.48 1.96
N PRO A 80 -35.12 -14.29 0.78
CA PRO A 80 -34.62 -14.82 -0.47
C PRO A 80 -33.16 -14.39 -0.66
N LYS A 81 -32.29 -15.37 -0.84
CA LYS A 81 -30.85 -15.18 -0.93
C LYS A 81 -30.55 -14.50 -2.27
N LEU A 82 -30.39 -13.18 -2.26
CA LEU A 82 -29.97 -12.42 -3.43
C LEU A 82 -28.57 -12.89 -3.85
N ALA A 83 -28.34 -12.99 -5.16
CA ALA A 83 -27.03 -13.38 -5.69
C ALA A 83 -25.93 -12.43 -5.21
N THR A 84 -24.74 -12.94 -5.01
CA THR A 84 -23.56 -12.14 -4.69
C THR A 84 -22.90 -11.61 -5.95
N ASP A 85 -22.09 -10.55 -5.81
CA ASP A 85 -21.36 -9.97 -6.93
C ASP A 85 -20.37 -10.98 -7.55
N GLU A 86 -19.73 -11.81 -6.71
CA GLU A 86 -18.88 -12.91 -7.18
C GLU A 86 -19.65 -13.95 -8.00
N GLU A 87 -20.88 -14.29 -7.59
CA GLU A 87 -21.73 -15.21 -8.35
C GLU A 87 -22.08 -14.62 -9.72
N LEU A 88 -22.43 -13.32 -9.79
CA LEU A 88 -22.70 -12.64 -11.06
C LEU A 88 -21.49 -12.68 -12.00
N LEU A 89 -20.29 -12.39 -11.48
CA LEU A 89 -19.06 -12.44 -12.27
C LEU A 89 -18.72 -13.87 -12.72
N ARG A 90 -18.93 -14.89 -11.87
CA ARG A 90 -18.77 -16.29 -12.28
C ARG A 90 -19.74 -16.69 -13.38
N LEU A 91 -20.98 -16.19 -13.36
CA LEU A 91 -21.93 -16.43 -14.45
C LEU A 91 -21.42 -15.86 -15.77
N VAL A 92 -20.86 -14.63 -15.76
CA VAL A 92 -20.20 -14.05 -16.94
C VAL A 92 -19.07 -14.94 -17.43
N GLU A 93 -18.18 -15.35 -16.53
CA GLU A 93 -17.02 -16.16 -16.89
C GLU A 93 -17.38 -17.52 -17.49
N MET A 94 -18.46 -18.14 -16.99
CA MET A 94 -18.90 -19.47 -17.38
C MET A 94 -19.83 -19.49 -18.59
N GLN A 95 -20.70 -18.49 -18.74
CA GLN A 95 -21.82 -18.52 -19.69
C GLN A 95 -21.64 -17.56 -20.87
N ASP A 96 -20.88 -16.47 -20.74
CA ASP A 96 -20.63 -15.56 -21.86
C ASP A 96 -19.42 -16.03 -22.69
N THR A 97 -19.69 -16.76 -23.77
CA THR A 97 -18.66 -17.26 -24.69
C THR A 97 -18.02 -16.15 -25.55
N ASP A 98 -18.67 -15.00 -25.64
CA ASP A 98 -18.25 -13.86 -26.46
C ASP A 98 -17.55 -12.78 -25.60
N ARG A 99 -17.14 -13.12 -24.38
CA ARG A 99 -16.41 -12.19 -23.50
C ARG A 99 -14.95 -12.03 -23.93
N PRO A 100 -14.33 -10.86 -23.69
CA PRO A 100 -12.89 -10.69 -23.80
C PRO A 100 -12.13 -11.58 -22.80
N ALA A 101 -10.84 -11.81 -23.07
CA ALA A 101 -9.95 -12.55 -22.17
C ALA A 101 -9.66 -11.79 -20.86
N GLN A 102 -9.91 -10.48 -20.86
CA GLN A 102 -9.71 -9.55 -19.76
C GLN A 102 -10.58 -9.84 -18.54
N THR A 103 -10.11 -9.34 -17.39
CA THR A 103 -10.75 -9.52 -16.09
C THR A 103 -12.06 -8.73 -16.03
N PRO A 104 -13.19 -9.36 -15.64
CA PRO A 104 -14.46 -8.68 -15.48
C PRO A 104 -14.55 -7.94 -14.14
N PHE A 105 -14.96 -6.67 -14.18
CA PHE A 105 -15.20 -5.83 -13.00
C PHE A 105 -16.65 -5.38 -12.97
N LEU A 106 -17.36 -5.68 -11.88
CA LEU A 106 -18.73 -5.23 -11.68
C LEU A 106 -18.74 -3.71 -11.44
N ILE A 107 -19.51 -2.97 -12.24
CA ILE A 107 -19.60 -1.51 -12.18
C ILE A 107 -20.89 -1.05 -11.54
N SER A 108 -22.00 -1.72 -11.87
CA SER A 108 -23.30 -1.38 -11.32
C SER A 108 -24.19 -2.60 -11.31
N ARG A 109 -25.14 -2.59 -10.38
CA ARG A 109 -26.10 -3.66 -10.17
C ARG A 109 -27.45 -3.07 -9.81
N THR A 110 -28.51 -3.69 -10.31
CA THR A 110 -29.89 -3.37 -9.98
C THR A 110 -30.65 -4.67 -9.79
N ASP A 111 -31.09 -4.91 -8.56
CA ASP A 111 -31.84 -6.11 -8.20
C ASP A 111 -33.34 -5.91 -8.40
N SER A 112 -34.00 -6.94 -8.87
CA SER A 112 -35.46 -7.09 -8.87
C SER A 112 -35.85 -8.42 -8.24
N ASP A 113 -37.15 -8.65 -8.07
CA ASP A 113 -37.67 -9.87 -7.45
C ASP A 113 -37.32 -11.15 -8.24
N SER A 114 -37.03 -11.04 -9.55
CA SER A 114 -36.82 -12.19 -10.44
C SER A 114 -35.53 -12.15 -11.28
N SER A 115 -34.88 -10.99 -11.37
CA SER A 115 -33.64 -10.83 -12.13
C SER A 115 -32.74 -9.75 -11.56
N VAL A 116 -31.48 -9.82 -11.93
CA VAL A 116 -30.45 -8.83 -11.60
C VAL A 116 -29.91 -8.27 -12.91
N VAL A 117 -30.03 -6.97 -13.11
CA VAL A 117 -29.40 -6.26 -14.23
C VAL A 117 -28.09 -5.67 -13.73
N PHE A 118 -26.99 -5.95 -14.41
CA PHE A 118 -25.68 -5.52 -13.98
C PHE A 118 -24.76 -5.19 -15.14
N ARG A 119 -23.77 -4.33 -14.88
CA ARG A 119 -22.78 -3.89 -15.86
C ARG A 119 -21.41 -4.35 -15.45
N VAL A 120 -20.66 -4.82 -16.43
CA VAL A 120 -19.29 -5.30 -16.27
C VAL A 120 -18.39 -4.57 -17.24
N GLU A 121 -17.27 -4.10 -16.73
CA GLU A 121 -16.14 -3.66 -17.55
C GLU A 121 -15.09 -4.75 -17.62
N PHE A 122 -14.57 -4.98 -18.81
CA PHE A 122 -13.44 -5.88 -19.04
C PHE A 122 -12.17 -5.07 -19.02
N ARG A 123 -11.37 -5.24 -17.97
CA ARG A 123 -10.15 -4.46 -17.76
C ARG A 123 -8.92 -5.35 -17.76
N SER A 124 -7.76 -4.74 -17.97
CA SER A 124 -6.48 -5.43 -17.75
C SER A 124 -6.39 -5.94 -16.31
N ALA A 125 -5.50 -6.90 -16.04
CA ALA A 125 -5.37 -7.51 -14.71
C ALA A 125 -5.06 -6.48 -13.62
N SER A 126 -4.31 -5.42 -13.97
CA SER A 126 -4.01 -4.28 -13.11
C SER A 126 -5.17 -3.31 -12.90
N GLY A 127 -6.23 -3.40 -13.72
CA GLY A 127 -7.40 -2.53 -13.68
C GLY A 127 -7.24 -1.19 -14.39
N TRP A 128 -6.04 -0.84 -14.87
CA TRP A 128 -5.76 0.47 -15.47
C TRP A 128 -6.36 0.66 -16.86
N LEU A 129 -6.49 -0.42 -17.64
CA LEU A 129 -6.92 -0.36 -19.03
C LEU A 129 -8.29 -0.99 -19.22
N LEU A 130 -9.16 -0.33 -19.97
CA LEU A 130 -10.51 -0.76 -20.33
C LEU A 130 -10.56 -1.27 -21.78
N TYR A 131 -11.12 -2.46 -21.96
CA TYR A 131 -11.24 -3.13 -23.26
C TYR A 131 -12.67 -3.19 -23.80
N GLY A 132 -13.65 -3.02 -22.92
CA GLY A 132 -15.05 -2.93 -23.29
C GLY A 132 -15.95 -3.04 -22.08
N ALA A 133 -17.24 -2.80 -22.30
CA ALA A 133 -18.25 -2.92 -21.27
C ALA A 133 -19.47 -3.67 -21.82
N LYS A 134 -20.03 -4.55 -21.00
CA LYS A 134 -21.27 -5.27 -21.29
C LYS A 134 -22.27 -5.04 -20.16
N GLU A 135 -23.53 -4.98 -20.54
CA GLU A 135 -24.67 -5.11 -19.62
C GLU A 135 -25.23 -6.53 -19.73
N TYR A 136 -25.60 -7.06 -18.57
CA TYR A 136 -26.12 -8.40 -18.38
C TYR A 136 -27.43 -8.34 -17.62
N GLU A 137 -28.31 -9.29 -17.92
CA GLU A 137 -29.42 -9.63 -17.05
C GLU A 137 -29.27 -11.10 -16.63
N ALA A 138 -29.29 -11.37 -15.32
CA ALA A 138 -29.28 -12.72 -14.78
C ALA A 138 -30.59 -13.03 -14.07
N SER A 139 -31.16 -14.21 -14.31
CA SER A 139 -32.29 -14.75 -13.54
C SER A 139 -31.79 -15.87 -12.63
N PHE A 140 -32.35 -15.98 -11.42
CA PHE A 140 -31.99 -17.00 -10.45
C PHE A 140 -33.19 -17.92 -10.20
N ASN A 141 -33.07 -19.17 -10.64
CA ASN A 141 -34.06 -20.22 -10.40
C ASN A 141 -33.44 -21.31 -9.50
N ASP A 142 -34.19 -22.36 -9.18
CA ASP A 142 -33.74 -23.48 -8.34
C ASP A 142 -32.48 -24.20 -8.87
N ASP A 143 -32.19 -24.08 -10.17
CA ASP A 143 -31.04 -24.70 -10.85
C ASP A 143 -29.76 -23.83 -10.83
N GLY A 144 -29.81 -22.64 -10.20
CA GLY A 144 -28.75 -21.65 -10.18
C GLY A 144 -29.05 -20.39 -11.01
N GLY A 145 -28.04 -19.52 -11.14
CA GLY A 145 -28.13 -18.30 -11.95
C GLY A 145 -27.92 -18.56 -13.44
N HIS A 146 -28.65 -17.84 -14.29
CA HIS A 146 -28.52 -17.90 -15.75
C HIS A 146 -28.47 -16.50 -16.35
N LEU A 147 -27.55 -16.27 -17.28
CA LEU A 147 -27.56 -15.05 -18.10
C LEU A 147 -28.69 -15.14 -19.12
N VAL A 148 -29.61 -14.17 -19.06
CA VAL A 148 -30.81 -14.08 -19.89
C VAL A 148 -30.59 -13.18 -21.09
N SER A 149 -29.86 -12.08 -20.89
CA SER A 149 -29.57 -11.09 -21.92
C SER A 149 -28.15 -10.57 -21.75
N THR A 150 -27.50 -10.28 -22.89
CA THR A 150 -26.19 -9.65 -22.96
C THR A 150 -26.24 -8.53 -24.00
N MET A 151 -25.74 -7.35 -23.64
CA MET A 151 -25.64 -6.21 -24.55
C MET A 151 -24.28 -5.55 -24.42
N TRP A 152 -23.58 -5.37 -25.54
CA TRP A 152 -22.38 -4.54 -25.56
C TRP A 152 -22.76 -3.07 -25.39
N LEU A 153 -22.14 -2.44 -24.40
CA LEU A 153 -22.18 -0.98 -24.22
C LEU A 153 -21.03 -0.33 -25.00
N SER A 154 -19.86 -0.98 -24.99
CA SER A 154 -18.68 -0.55 -25.74
C SER A 154 -17.73 -1.72 -26.01
N THR A 155 -16.99 -1.59 -27.11
CA THR A 155 -15.85 -2.46 -27.47
C THR A 155 -14.75 -1.57 -28.01
N TYR A 156 -13.49 -1.91 -27.70
CA TYR A 156 -12.35 -1.14 -28.15
C TYR A 156 -11.30 -2.04 -28.80
N ASP A 157 -10.89 -1.70 -30.02
CA ASP A 157 -9.78 -2.39 -30.71
C ASP A 157 -8.44 -2.09 -30.04
N THR A 158 -8.32 -0.91 -29.42
CA THR A 158 -7.18 -0.48 -28.60
C THR A 158 -7.69 -0.09 -27.21
N PRO A 159 -7.00 -0.49 -26.13
CA PRO A 159 -7.46 -0.19 -24.78
C PRO A 159 -7.62 1.31 -24.55
N GLN A 160 -8.56 1.65 -23.67
CA GLN A 160 -8.75 3.00 -23.14
C GLN A 160 -8.28 3.06 -21.69
N LEU A 161 -8.05 4.26 -21.15
CA LEU A 161 -7.85 4.44 -19.72
C LEU A 161 -9.17 4.11 -18.98
N SER A 162 -9.08 3.32 -17.90
CA SER A 162 -10.21 3.06 -17.02
C SER A 162 -10.44 4.25 -16.08
N ALA A 163 -11.58 4.25 -15.36
CA ALA A 163 -11.84 5.25 -14.33
C ALA A 163 -10.75 5.26 -13.22
N GLN A 164 -10.18 4.09 -12.91
CA GLN A 164 -9.11 3.95 -11.92
C GLN A 164 -7.85 4.71 -12.34
N ALA A 165 -7.51 4.71 -13.64
CA ALA A 165 -6.35 5.44 -14.16
C ALA A 165 -6.49 6.97 -14.08
N THR A 166 -7.66 7.46 -13.67
CA THR A 166 -7.92 8.88 -13.43
C THR A 166 -8.33 9.19 -12.00
N ASP A 167 -8.34 8.18 -11.12
CA ASP A 167 -8.72 8.32 -9.74
C ASP A 167 -7.54 8.89 -8.91
N PRO A 168 -7.74 10.02 -8.20
CA PRO A 168 -6.71 10.66 -7.38
C PRO A 168 -6.03 9.73 -6.36
N GLU A 169 -6.79 8.88 -5.66
CA GLU A 169 -6.26 8.00 -4.61
C GLU A 169 -5.44 6.86 -5.23
N ALA A 170 -5.96 6.27 -6.31
CA ALA A 170 -5.24 5.25 -7.07
C ALA A 170 -3.92 5.79 -7.64
N LEU A 171 -3.93 6.99 -8.23
CA LEU A 171 -2.72 7.63 -8.76
C LEU A 171 -1.71 7.99 -7.66
N MET A 172 -2.19 8.47 -6.51
CA MET A 172 -1.34 8.73 -5.34
C MET A 172 -0.59 7.48 -4.88
N SER A 173 -1.26 6.32 -4.87
CA SER A 173 -0.65 5.05 -4.46
C SER A 173 0.54 4.65 -5.33
N LEU A 174 0.58 5.10 -6.59
CA LEU A 174 1.67 4.82 -7.52
C LEU A 174 2.96 5.58 -7.15
N VAL A 175 2.87 6.74 -6.51
CA VAL A 175 4.03 7.63 -6.33
C VAL A 175 4.45 7.79 -4.88
N ILE A 176 3.54 7.56 -3.92
CA ILE A 176 3.81 7.82 -2.50
C ILE A 176 5.03 7.05 -1.96
N ASN A 177 5.18 5.78 -2.32
CA ASN A 177 6.31 4.96 -1.87
C ASN A 177 7.63 5.46 -2.46
N MET A 178 7.61 5.94 -3.71
CA MET A 178 8.78 6.52 -4.36
C MET A 178 9.17 7.84 -3.67
N GLU A 179 8.22 8.71 -3.35
CA GLU A 179 8.44 9.99 -2.68
C GLU A 179 8.93 9.87 -1.22
N VAL A 180 8.60 8.75 -0.57
CA VAL A 180 9.10 8.41 0.77
C VAL A 180 10.50 7.79 0.69
N GLY A 181 10.71 6.88 -0.26
CA GLY A 181 11.92 6.04 -0.29
C GLY A 181 13.10 6.62 -1.06
N MET A 182 12.85 7.41 -2.10
CA MET A 182 13.90 8.02 -2.90
C MET A 182 14.42 9.28 -2.21
N LEU A 183 15.46 9.13 -1.38
CA LEU A 183 16.09 10.20 -0.60
C LEU A 183 17.48 10.61 -1.13
N GLY A 184 17.81 10.21 -2.36
CA GLY A 184 19.05 10.57 -3.05
C GLY A 184 19.18 12.07 -3.34
N GLU A 185 20.25 12.46 -4.02
CA GLU A 185 20.52 13.87 -4.38
C GLU A 185 19.34 14.50 -5.15
N HIS A 186 18.69 13.73 -6.02
CA HIS A 186 17.54 14.17 -6.79
C HIS A 186 16.20 13.77 -6.15
N GLY A 187 16.20 12.90 -5.13
CA GLY A 187 14.98 12.24 -4.67
C GLY A 187 14.21 11.58 -5.82
N PHE A 188 12.88 11.52 -5.74
CA PHE A 188 12.05 11.10 -6.89
C PHE A 188 11.78 12.27 -7.85
N ASN A 189 12.81 12.95 -8.35
CA ASN A 189 12.68 14.11 -9.25
C ASN A 189 13.53 13.93 -10.50
N PHE A 190 12.89 13.88 -11.67
CA PHE A 190 13.52 13.64 -12.97
C PHE A 190 12.60 14.07 -14.12
N SER A 191 13.18 14.51 -15.22
CA SER A 191 12.43 14.76 -16.47
C SER A 191 12.47 13.56 -17.41
N ASP A 192 13.50 12.72 -17.30
CA ASP A 192 13.69 11.48 -18.04
C ASP A 192 14.39 10.41 -17.17
N PRO A 193 14.00 9.12 -17.23
CA PRO A 193 14.60 8.08 -16.38
C PRO A 193 16.12 7.86 -16.56
N SER A 194 16.72 8.33 -17.67
CA SER A 194 18.18 8.27 -17.86
C SER A 194 18.96 9.19 -16.93
N GLU A 195 18.29 10.11 -16.23
CA GLU A 195 18.90 11.00 -15.24
C GLU A 195 19.29 10.28 -13.95
N PHE A 196 18.65 9.14 -13.64
CA PHE A 196 18.94 8.43 -12.40
C PHE A 196 20.34 7.82 -12.39
N THR A 197 21.03 7.98 -11.26
CA THR A 197 22.26 7.25 -10.98
C THR A 197 21.99 5.76 -10.75
N SER A 198 23.02 4.92 -10.82
CA SER A 198 22.85 3.48 -10.54
C SER A 198 22.50 3.18 -9.08
N ASP A 199 22.90 4.01 -8.12
CA ASP A 199 22.45 3.89 -6.72
C ASP A 199 20.97 4.29 -6.56
N GLU A 200 20.49 5.31 -7.28
CA GLU A 200 19.07 5.70 -7.28
C GLU A 200 18.20 4.64 -7.96
N LEU A 201 18.64 4.07 -9.09
CA LEU A 201 17.95 2.95 -9.74
C LEU A 201 17.94 1.70 -8.85
N TYR A 202 19.03 1.43 -8.13
CA TYR A 202 19.02 0.35 -7.14
C TYR A 202 18.03 0.62 -6.00
N THR A 203 17.92 1.87 -5.53
CA THR A 203 16.91 2.28 -4.54
C THR A 203 15.49 2.09 -5.09
N ALA A 204 15.24 2.50 -6.33
CA ALA A 204 13.97 2.28 -7.01
C ALA A 204 13.63 0.79 -7.12
N TYR A 205 14.59 -0.08 -7.44
CA TYR A 205 14.40 -1.53 -7.40
C TYR A 205 13.94 -2.02 -6.03
N LEU A 206 14.53 -1.54 -4.94
CA LEU A 206 14.13 -1.96 -3.59
C LEU A 206 12.71 -1.49 -3.23
N LEU A 207 12.24 -0.39 -3.79
CA LEU A 207 10.90 0.16 -3.55
C LEU A 207 9.81 -0.50 -4.43
N LEU A 208 10.19 -0.98 -5.61
CA LEU A 208 9.27 -1.47 -6.63
C LEU A 208 9.21 -3.00 -6.74
N ALA A 209 10.22 -3.71 -6.23
CA ALA A 209 10.20 -5.16 -6.18
C ALA A 209 9.16 -5.66 -5.19
N ALA A 210 8.45 -6.74 -5.54
CA ALA A 210 7.57 -7.40 -4.59
C ALA A 210 8.39 -7.97 -3.42
N GLU A 211 7.78 -8.04 -2.22
CA GLU A 211 8.47 -8.52 -1.03
C GLU A 211 9.04 -9.93 -1.25
N GLU A 212 8.28 -10.82 -1.88
CA GLU A 212 8.70 -12.18 -2.17
C GLU A 212 9.91 -12.23 -3.12
N GLU A 213 9.98 -11.30 -4.09
CA GLU A 213 11.11 -11.19 -5.01
C GLU A 213 12.39 -10.77 -4.28
N LEU A 214 12.27 -9.85 -3.30
CA LEU A 214 13.37 -9.40 -2.46
C LEU A 214 13.81 -10.50 -1.49
N GLN A 215 12.87 -11.14 -0.79
CA GLN A 215 13.15 -12.19 0.19
C GLN A 215 13.82 -13.41 -0.45
N ALA A 216 13.44 -13.74 -1.69
CA ALA A 216 14.07 -14.82 -2.43
C ALA A 216 15.53 -14.54 -2.82
N ARG A 217 16.10 -13.38 -2.49
CA ARG A 217 17.54 -13.06 -2.62
C ARG A 217 18.33 -13.29 -1.34
N TYR A 218 17.67 -13.58 -0.23
CA TYR A 218 18.32 -13.85 1.04
C TYR A 218 19.05 -15.19 1.02
N ASN A 219 20.31 -15.18 1.46
CA ASN A 219 21.10 -16.37 1.71
C ASN A 219 21.21 -16.59 3.22
N GLU A 220 20.63 -17.69 3.69
CA GLU A 220 20.59 -18.02 5.11
C GLU A 220 21.99 -18.36 5.69
N ALA A 221 22.88 -19.00 4.92
CA ALA A 221 24.21 -19.35 5.42
C ALA A 221 25.08 -18.10 5.64
N GLU A 222 24.95 -17.12 4.76
CA GLU A 222 25.72 -15.88 4.78
C GLU A 222 25.02 -14.73 5.52
N GLN A 223 23.74 -14.91 5.88
CA GLN A 223 22.87 -13.91 6.52
C GLN A 223 22.85 -12.57 5.78
N LYS A 224 22.82 -12.64 4.43
CA LYS A 224 22.87 -11.48 3.52
C LYS A 224 22.06 -11.75 2.27
N TYR A 225 21.68 -10.68 1.60
CA TYR A 225 21.05 -10.70 0.28
C TYR A 225 22.12 -10.61 -0.81
N PHE A 226 21.91 -11.39 -1.88
CA PHE A 226 22.80 -11.48 -3.04
C PHE A 226 22.01 -11.16 -4.30
N ILE A 227 22.25 -9.97 -4.87
CA ILE A 227 21.40 -9.38 -5.90
C ILE A 227 22.24 -9.09 -7.15
N SER A 228 22.08 -9.90 -8.19
CA SER A 228 22.73 -9.70 -9.49
C SER A 228 21.98 -8.68 -10.37
N THR A 229 22.66 -8.11 -11.37
CA THR A 229 22.09 -7.18 -12.37
C THR A 229 20.76 -7.64 -12.94
N ARG A 230 20.65 -8.91 -13.36
CA ARG A 230 19.42 -9.46 -13.95
C ARG A 230 18.19 -9.38 -13.04
N HIS A 231 18.36 -9.40 -11.72
CA HIS A 231 17.25 -9.29 -10.78
C HIS A 231 16.76 -7.84 -10.69
N ILE A 232 17.71 -6.90 -10.70
CA ILE A 232 17.43 -5.48 -10.62
C ILE A 232 16.74 -5.02 -11.90
N THR A 233 17.33 -5.32 -13.06
CA THR A 233 16.79 -4.88 -14.35
C THR A 233 15.43 -5.49 -14.65
N ALA A 234 15.19 -6.75 -14.28
CA ALA A 234 13.87 -7.38 -14.46
C ALA A 234 12.73 -6.62 -13.75
N VAL A 235 13.01 -5.92 -12.65
CA VAL A 235 12.03 -5.06 -11.98
C VAL A 235 11.99 -3.68 -12.63
N LEU A 236 13.15 -3.06 -12.87
CA LEU A 236 13.23 -1.71 -13.45
C LEU A 236 12.60 -1.63 -14.84
N ASP A 237 12.76 -2.66 -15.68
CA ASP A 237 12.17 -2.80 -17.01
C ASP A 237 10.63 -2.74 -16.99
N ARG A 238 10.00 -2.99 -15.83
CA ARG A 238 8.53 -2.87 -15.65
C ARG A 238 8.07 -1.43 -15.41
N TYR A 239 8.95 -0.53 -14.96
CA TYR A 239 8.59 0.79 -14.45
C TYR A 239 9.30 1.96 -15.13
N PHE A 240 10.42 1.71 -15.82
CA PHE A 240 11.19 2.75 -16.49
C PHE A 240 11.53 2.34 -17.92
N LYS A 241 11.54 3.32 -18.83
CA LYS A 241 12.05 3.19 -20.19
C LYS A 241 13.38 3.92 -20.29
N ASP A 242 14.26 3.44 -21.16
CA ASP A 242 15.49 4.12 -21.58
C ASP A 242 16.43 4.55 -20.43
N TYR A 243 16.33 3.92 -19.27
CA TYR A 243 17.23 4.14 -18.14
C TYR A 243 18.62 3.51 -18.38
N SER A 244 19.65 3.99 -17.67
CA SER A 244 21.01 3.46 -17.75
C SER A 244 21.48 2.92 -16.40
N PHE A 245 21.53 1.60 -16.26
CA PHE A 245 22.00 0.94 -15.03
C PHE A 245 23.33 0.22 -15.24
N ASP A 246 24.34 0.59 -14.46
CA ASP A 246 25.60 -0.12 -14.34
C ASP A 246 25.82 -0.50 -12.87
N ILE A 247 25.63 -1.79 -12.56
CA ILE A 247 25.76 -2.30 -11.19
C ILE A 247 27.14 -2.03 -10.59
N THR A 248 28.19 -1.88 -11.41
CA THR A 248 29.55 -1.61 -10.94
C THR A 248 29.71 -0.19 -10.40
N GLN A 249 28.77 0.70 -10.72
CA GLN A 249 28.69 2.07 -10.17
C GLN A 249 27.88 2.14 -8.87
N CYS A 250 27.21 1.06 -8.45
CA CYS A 250 26.50 1.04 -7.18
C CYS A 250 27.50 1.00 -6.01
N SER A 251 27.23 1.81 -4.98
CA SER A 251 28.02 1.89 -3.75
C SER A 251 28.18 0.54 -3.01
N GLN A 252 27.22 -0.36 -3.18
CA GLN A 252 27.18 -1.69 -2.55
C GLN A 252 27.68 -2.83 -3.46
N TYR A 253 28.28 -2.51 -4.61
CA TYR A 253 28.81 -3.52 -5.53
C TYR A 253 29.94 -4.34 -4.90
N ASP A 254 29.82 -5.66 -5.01
CA ASP A 254 30.84 -6.64 -4.65
C ASP A 254 31.34 -7.35 -5.91
N ALA A 255 32.61 -7.13 -6.24
CA ALA A 255 33.25 -7.72 -7.42
C ALA A 255 33.50 -9.23 -7.32
N THR A 256 33.46 -9.82 -6.12
CA THR A 256 33.63 -11.28 -5.93
C THR A 256 32.36 -12.01 -6.31
N PHE A 257 31.22 -11.46 -5.91
CA PHE A 257 29.90 -11.97 -6.28
C PHE A 257 29.46 -11.51 -7.68
N ASP A 258 29.99 -10.39 -8.17
CA ASP A 258 29.53 -9.68 -9.37
C ASP A 258 28.07 -9.21 -9.23
N GLY A 259 27.81 -8.49 -8.14
CA GLY A 259 26.50 -7.93 -7.85
C GLY A 259 26.48 -7.19 -6.51
N ILE A 260 25.29 -6.89 -6.00
CA ILE A 260 25.13 -6.24 -4.71
C ILE A 260 25.02 -7.30 -3.61
N VAL A 261 25.81 -7.08 -2.54
CA VAL A 261 25.76 -7.88 -1.31
C VAL A 261 25.38 -6.95 -0.15
N THR A 262 24.19 -7.15 0.41
CA THR A 262 23.63 -6.26 1.45
C THR A 262 23.02 -7.04 2.60
N SER A 263 22.97 -6.43 3.79
CA SER A 263 22.30 -7.01 4.97
C SER A 263 20.81 -6.62 5.05
N THR A 264 20.37 -5.60 4.31
CA THR A 264 18.97 -5.17 4.27
C THR A 264 18.53 -4.85 2.86
N VAL A 265 17.27 -5.14 2.57
CA VAL A 265 16.56 -4.81 1.31
C VAL A 265 15.25 -4.06 1.60
N SER A 266 15.04 -3.68 2.86
CA SER A 266 13.86 -2.97 3.35
C SER A 266 14.27 -1.94 4.41
N GLY A 267 13.29 -1.27 5.01
CA GLY A 267 13.51 -0.22 6.01
C GLY A 267 13.30 1.19 5.49
N PHE A 268 12.70 1.33 4.30
CA PHE A 268 12.11 2.58 3.87
C PHE A 268 10.91 2.85 4.75
N GLY A 269 10.95 3.99 5.45
CA GLY A 269 9.90 4.42 6.35
C GLY A 269 9.76 5.93 6.25
N GLY A 270 8.60 6.42 6.67
CA GLY A 270 8.27 7.82 6.58
C GLY A 270 6.82 7.99 6.16
N ASN A 271 6.39 9.24 6.15
CA ASN A 271 5.09 9.61 5.64
C ASN A 271 5.24 10.91 4.86
N ARG A 272 4.44 11.06 3.80
CA ARG A 272 4.30 12.32 3.08
C ARG A 272 2.80 12.62 3.04
N PHE A 273 2.43 13.80 3.52
CA PHE A 273 1.06 14.28 3.40
C PHE A 273 0.91 14.86 2.00
N MET A 274 0.24 14.14 1.10
CA MET A 274 0.10 14.57 -0.29
C MET A 274 -1.34 14.48 -0.77
N LYS A 275 -1.70 15.34 -1.72
CA LYS A 275 -2.99 15.28 -2.43
C LYS A 275 -2.79 15.48 -3.90
N ILE A 276 -3.45 14.65 -4.70
CA ILE A 276 -3.57 14.89 -6.15
C ILE A 276 -4.65 15.93 -6.38
N LEU A 277 -4.29 17.02 -7.06
CA LEU A 277 -5.19 18.14 -7.33
C LEU A 277 -5.81 18.08 -8.72
N ASN A 278 -4.97 17.82 -9.72
CA ASN A 278 -5.35 17.81 -11.12
C ASN A 278 -4.93 16.50 -11.73
N VAL A 279 -5.82 15.92 -12.55
CA VAL A 279 -5.55 14.75 -13.37
C VAL A 279 -5.90 15.10 -14.81
N SER A 280 -4.95 14.88 -15.71
CA SER A 280 -5.00 15.27 -17.11
C SER A 280 -4.54 14.10 -18.00
N PRO A 281 -5.48 13.21 -18.38
CA PRO A 281 -5.23 12.20 -19.39
C PRO A 281 -4.91 12.85 -20.73
N LYS A 282 -3.94 12.28 -21.45
CA LYS A 282 -3.58 12.76 -22.78
C LYS A 282 -4.41 12.02 -23.83
N GLU A 283 -5.24 12.79 -24.54
CA GLU A 283 -6.16 12.27 -25.55
C GLU A 283 -5.45 11.39 -26.58
N GLY A 284 -6.05 10.23 -26.88
CA GLY A 284 -5.52 9.27 -27.86
C GLY A 284 -4.29 8.48 -27.39
N THR A 285 -3.94 8.55 -26.10
CA THR A 285 -2.81 7.80 -25.52
C THR A 285 -3.21 7.14 -24.19
N LEU A 286 -2.30 6.34 -23.63
CA LEU A 286 -2.43 5.75 -22.30
C LEU A 286 -1.63 6.53 -21.25
N GLU A 287 -1.26 7.77 -21.56
CA GLU A 287 -0.53 8.66 -20.66
C GLU A 287 -1.48 9.49 -19.81
N VAL A 288 -1.16 9.61 -18.52
CA VAL A 288 -1.84 10.49 -17.57
C VAL A 288 -0.80 11.39 -16.92
N ARG A 289 -1.05 12.70 -16.97
CA ARG A 289 -0.33 13.69 -16.18
C ARG A 289 -1.15 14.06 -14.97
N PHE A 290 -0.55 14.17 -13.80
CA PHE A 290 -1.24 14.66 -12.61
C PHE A 290 -0.35 15.49 -11.72
N ASP A 291 -0.97 16.45 -11.01
CA ASP A 291 -0.28 17.37 -10.12
C ASP A 291 -0.62 17.05 -8.67
N ALA A 292 0.37 17.14 -7.79
CA ALA A 292 0.22 16.92 -6.37
C ALA A 292 0.78 18.06 -5.53
N ASP A 293 0.05 18.40 -4.48
CA ASP A 293 0.53 19.21 -3.36
C ASP A 293 1.08 18.30 -2.28
N PHE A 294 2.17 18.73 -1.65
CA PHE A 294 2.73 18.14 -0.45
C PHE A 294 2.60 19.11 0.71
N TYR A 295 2.11 18.62 1.84
CA TYR A 295 1.85 19.39 3.03
C TYR A 295 2.85 19.11 4.14
N ALA A 296 3.06 20.09 5.02
CA ALA A 296 3.93 19.94 6.18
C ALA A 296 3.44 18.86 7.16
N ASP A 297 2.12 18.72 7.30
CA ASP A 297 1.47 17.78 8.20
C ASP A 297 0.06 17.37 7.72
N GLU A 298 -0.61 16.51 8.48
CA GLU A 298 -1.96 16.01 8.22
C GLU A 298 -3.06 17.08 8.21
N THR A 299 -2.77 18.30 8.64
CA THR A 299 -3.76 19.38 8.61
C THR A 299 -4.01 19.92 7.21
N GLU A 300 -3.07 19.66 6.28
CA GLU A 300 -3.17 19.99 4.86
C GLU A 300 -3.39 21.48 4.59
N LYS A 301 -2.85 22.33 5.46
CA LYS A 301 -2.97 23.80 5.36
C LYS A 301 -1.79 24.43 4.65
N ASP A 302 -0.59 23.95 4.94
CA ASP A 302 0.66 24.56 4.49
C ASP A 302 1.30 23.70 3.40
N VAL A 303 1.15 24.12 2.14
CA VAL A 303 1.81 23.49 1.00
C VAL A 303 3.31 23.80 1.06
N THR A 304 4.11 22.74 1.01
CA THR A 304 5.58 22.80 1.09
C THR A 304 6.26 22.54 -0.25
N MET A 305 5.59 21.82 -1.15
CA MET A 305 6.13 21.41 -2.44
C MET A 305 4.98 21.08 -3.39
N GLN A 306 5.18 21.36 -4.67
CA GLN A 306 4.27 20.96 -5.75
C GLN A 306 5.02 20.14 -6.78
N LYS A 307 4.42 19.03 -7.22
CA LYS A 307 5.01 18.17 -8.25
C LYS A 307 4.01 17.81 -9.32
N SER A 308 4.51 17.58 -10.53
CA SER A 308 3.76 16.99 -11.64
C SER A 308 4.39 15.66 -12.03
N TYR A 309 3.56 14.65 -12.21
CA TYR A 309 3.96 13.32 -12.63
C TYR A 309 3.37 13.02 -13.99
N THR A 310 4.11 12.29 -14.81
CA THR A 310 3.59 11.71 -16.05
C THR A 310 3.81 10.20 -16.01
N ILE A 311 2.72 9.44 -16.15
CA ILE A 311 2.72 7.98 -16.14
C ILE A 311 2.09 7.48 -17.43
N GLU A 312 2.64 6.41 -18.02
CA GLU A 312 2.03 5.69 -19.14
C GLU A 312 1.60 4.29 -18.70
N PHE A 313 0.32 3.97 -18.86
CA PHE A 313 -0.23 2.66 -18.51
C PHE A 313 -0.05 1.65 -19.64
N TYR A 314 0.18 0.39 -19.25
CA TYR A 314 0.11 -0.78 -20.12
C TYR A 314 -0.67 -1.88 -19.39
N ASP A 315 -0.88 -3.04 -20.03
CA ASP A 315 -1.78 -4.07 -19.49
C ASP A 315 -1.51 -4.44 -18.03
N ASP A 316 -0.25 -4.75 -17.72
CA ASP A 316 0.10 -5.30 -16.40
C ASP A 316 0.82 -4.29 -15.51
N GLY A 317 0.82 -3.01 -15.85
CA GLY A 317 1.52 -2.00 -15.06
C GLY A 317 1.55 -0.62 -15.68
N TYR A 318 2.60 0.11 -15.37
CA TYR A 318 2.78 1.48 -15.80
C TYR A 318 4.26 1.87 -15.81
N TYR A 319 4.60 2.86 -16.63
CA TYR A 319 5.93 3.47 -16.67
C TYR A 319 5.89 4.86 -16.05
N TYR A 320 6.85 5.16 -15.18
CA TYR A 320 7.10 6.56 -14.79
C TYR A 320 7.88 7.24 -15.91
N LEU A 321 7.27 8.24 -16.53
CA LEU A 321 7.91 9.02 -17.60
C LEU A 321 8.61 10.26 -17.03
N SER A 322 8.02 10.90 -16.03
CA SER A 322 8.64 12.03 -15.30
C SER A 322 8.01 12.25 -13.94
N ALA A 323 8.78 12.86 -13.04
CA ALA A 323 8.32 13.41 -11.77
C ALA A 323 9.07 14.72 -11.52
N MET A 324 8.41 15.87 -11.68
CA MET A 324 9.08 17.17 -11.64
C MET A 324 8.50 18.04 -10.55
N GLU A 325 9.37 18.64 -9.75
CA GLU A 325 8.99 19.70 -8.81
C GLU A 325 8.90 21.05 -9.51
N PHE A 326 7.92 21.86 -9.11
CA PHE A 326 7.76 23.22 -9.59
C PHE A 326 7.60 24.19 -8.43
N VAL A 327 8.04 25.43 -8.64
CA VAL A 327 8.05 26.47 -7.62
C VAL A 327 6.63 26.83 -7.19
N VAL A 328 6.36 26.69 -5.89
CA VAL A 328 5.17 27.25 -5.25
C VAL A 328 5.35 28.77 -5.19
N ASN A 329 4.53 29.53 -5.93
CA ASN A 329 4.58 31.00 -5.94
C ASN A 329 3.88 31.62 -4.73
#